data_AF-A0A7Y8I257-F1
#
_entry.id   AF-A0A7Y8I257-F1
#
_cell.length_a   1.000
_cell.length_b   1.000
_cell.length_c   1.000
_cell.angle_alpha   90.00
_cell.angle_beta   90.00
_cell.angle_gamma   90.00
#
_symmetry.space_group_name_H-M   'P 1'
#
loop_
_entity.id
_entity.type
_entity.pdbx_description
1 polymer ?
#
loop_
_entity_poly.entity_id
_entity_poly.type
_entity_poly.pdbx_seq_one_letter_code
_entity_poly.pdbx_strand_id
1 'polypeptide(L)' 'IFPVAQWEKLWGDMSAIPELDCRFLIVSRRRGQQLKDVAQLDGWLRDGSAAYVDSLCEWE' A
#
# COMPACT_ATOMS: atom_id res chain seq x y z
N ILE A 1 24.54 2.68 -19.10
CA ILE A 1 24.13 2.61 -17.67
C ILE A 1 25.05 3.54 -16.92
N PHE A 2 24.53 4.58 -16.30
CA PHE A 2 25.32 5.50 -15.46
C PHE A 2 24.96 5.22 -14.00
N PRO A 3 25.94 4.87 -13.16
CA PRO A 3 25.68 4.66 -11.74
C PRO A 3 25.36 6.02 -11.11
N VAL A 4 24.19 6.10 -10.49
CA VAL A 4 23.78 7.24 -9.69
C VAL A 4 23.41 6.73 -8.31
N ALA A 5 23.60 7.58 -7.31
CA ALA A 5 23.12 7.32 -5.96
C ALA A 5 21.72 7.93 -5.80
N GLN A 6 20.78 7.12 -5.32
CA GLN A 6 19.43 7.52 -5.00
C GLN A 6 19.31 7.60 -3.47
N TRP A 7 18.91 8.76 -2.96
CA TRP A 7 18.56 8.94 -1.55
C TRP A 7 17.05 9.11 -1.42
N GLU A 8 16.45 8.42 -0.46
CA GLU A 8 15.02 8.44 -0.21
C GLU A 8 14.75 8.61 1.28
N LYS A 9 13.66 9.32 1.59
CA LYS A 9 13.08 9.36 2.94
C LYS A 9 11.72 8.67 2.88
N LEU A 10 11.59 7.54 3.56
CA LEU A 10 10.35 6.79 3.62
C LEU A 10 9.48 7.28 4.77
N TRP A 11 8.16 7.27 4.56
CA TRP A 11 7.14 7.55 5.59
C TRP A 11 6.74 6.27 6.35
N GLY A 12 7.59 5.24 6.32
CA GLY A 12 7.23 3.89 6.77
C GLY A 12 7.01 3.78 8.28
N ASP A 13 7.77 4.54 9.07
CA ASP A 13 7.59 4.60 10.53
C ASP A 13 7.56 6.06 10.99
N MET A 14 6.37 6.63 10.96
CA MET A 14 6.11 7.97 11.48
C MET A 14 5.94 7.98 13.00
N SER A 15 5.84 6.82 13.65
CA SER A 15 5.63 6.73 15.10
C SER A 15 6.86 7.15 15.91
N ALA A 16 8.02 7.22 15.26
CA ALA A 16 9.26 7.73 15.84
C ALA A 16 9.32 9.27 15.94
N ILE A 17 8.34 10.01 15.39
CA ILE A 17 8.30 11.48 15.43
C ILE A 17 7.48 11.91 16.66
N PRO A 18 8.12 12.51 17.70
CA PRO A 18 7.46 12.77 18.99
C PRO A 18 6.24 13.70 18.91
N GLU A 19 6.21 14.59 17.92
CA GLU A 19 5.14 15.56 17.73
C GLU A 19 3.88 14.97 17.06
N LEU A 20 3.93 13.71 16.59
CA LEU A 20 2.82 13.06 15.89
C LEU A 20 2.10 12.05 16.78
N ASP A 21 0.78 12.22 16.90
CA ASP A 21 -0.06 11.24 17.59
C ASP A 21 -0.42 10.08 16.66
N CYS A 22 0.48 9.10 16.54
CA CYS A 22 0.28 7.94 15.68
C CYS A 22 -0.53 6.82 16.37
N ARG A 23 -1.42 6.17 15.61
CA ARG A 23 -2.18 4.97 16.04
C ARG A 23 -2.19 3.93 14.93
N PHE A 24 -2.34 2.66 15.31
CA PHE A 24 -2.47 1.55 14.38
C PHE A 24 -3.89 0.99 14.42
N LEU A 25 -4.44 0.66 13.26
CA LEU A 25 -5.74 0.01 13.11
C LEU A 25 -5.57 -1.24 12.24
N ILE A 26 -6.14 -2.35 12.68
CA ILE A 26 -6.19 -3.58 11.87
C ILE A 26 -7.25 -3.42 10.79
N VAL A 27 -6.88 -3.75 9.55
CA VAL A 27 -7.77 -3.67 8.38
C VAL A 27 -7.73 -4.99 7.64
N SER A 28 -8.78 -5.27 6.84
CA SER A 28 -8.75 -6.42 5.94
C SER A 28 -7.58 -6.32 4.97
N ARG A 29 -6.99 -7.45 4.60
CA ARG A 29 -5.87 -7.50 3.65
C ARG A 29 -6.21 -6.82 2.32
N ARG A 30 -7.47 -6.93 1.88
CA ARG A 30 -7.97 -6.30 0.64
C ARG A 30 -7.83 -4.78 0.63
N ARG A 31 -7.82 -4.11 1.79
CA ARG A 31 -7.61 -2.65 1.91
C ARG A 31 -6.13 -2.23 1.78
N GLY A 32 -5.18 -3.15 2.02
CA GLY A 32 -3.76 -2.80 2.20
C GLY A 32 -2.76 -3.69 1.46
N GLN A 33 -3.21 -4.51 0.51
CA GLN A 33 -2.33 -5.39 -0.26
C GLN A 33 -1.45 -4.59 -1.22
N GLN A 34 -0.14 -4.64 -1.03
CA GLN A 34 0.82 -4.01 -1.94
C GLN A 34 1.12 -4.93 -3.14
N LEU A 35 1.11 -4.36 -4.34
CA LEU A 35 1.41 -5.03 -5.63
C LEU A 35 2.73 -4.47 -6.18
N LYS A 36 3.85 -4.91 -5.61
CA LYS A 36 5.20 -4.46 -5.98
C LYS A 36 5.83 -5.27 -7.11
N ASP A 37 5.26 -6.44 -7.41
CA ASP A 37 5.74 -7.33 -8.45
C ASP A 37 4.59 -7.76 -9.37
N VAL A 38 4.89 -7.88 -10.66
CA VAL A 38 3.91 -8.23 -11.71
C VAL A 38 3.26 -9.59 -11.46
N ALA A 39 3.99 -10.55 -10.88
CA ALA A 39 3.46 -11.88 -10.56
C ALA A 39 2.33 -11.83 -9.52
N GLN A 40 2.18 -10.73 -8.78
CA GLN A 40 1.12 -10.57 -7.78
C GLN A 40 -0.24 -10.22 -8.40
N LEU A 41 -0.28 -9.80 -9.67
CA LEU A 41 -1.50 -9.31 -10.33
C LEU A 41 -2.53 -10.42 -10.56
N ASP A 42 -2.10 -11.61 -10.97
CA ASP A 42 -3.02 -12.72 -11.29
C ASP A 42 -3.80 -13.17 -10.04
N GLY A 43 -3.10 -13.37 -8.91
CA GLY A 43 -3.74 -13.72 -7.64
C GLY A 43 -4.69 -12.64 -7.14
N TRP A 44 -4.26 -11.38 -7.20
CA TRP A 44 -5.07 -10.22 -6.79
C TRP A 44 -6.33 -10.03 -7.63
N LEU A 45 -6.28 -10.37 -8.92
CA LEU A 45 -7.45 -10.36 -9.79
C LEU A 45 -8.41 -11.50 -9.43
N ARG A 46 -7.89 -12.72 -9.23
CA ARG A 46 -8.69 -13.94 -9.01
C ARG A 46 -9.32 -14.02 -7.62
N ASP A 47 -8.68 -13.46 -6.59
CA ASP A 47 -9.17 -13.52 -5.22
C ASP A 47 -10.27 -12.49 -4.89
N GLY A 48 -10.68 -11.69 -5.89
CA GLY A 48 -11.71 -10.65 -5.78
C GLY A 48 -11.21 -9.35 -5.15
N SER A 49 -9.91 -9.20 -4.87
CA SER A 49 -9.36 -7.95 -4.35
C SER A 49 -9.47 -6.80 -5.36
N ALA A 50 -9.31 -7.08 -6.65
CA ALA A 50 -9.51 -6.09 -7.71
C ALA A 50 -10.94 -5.52 -7.71
N ALA A 51 -11.95 -6.40 -7.73
CA ALA A 51 -13.35 -6.00 -7.72
C ALA A 51 -13.73 -5.25 -6.43
N TYR A 52 -13.16 -5.64 -5.29
CA TYR A 52 -13.36 -4.91 -4.03
C TYR A 52 -12.84 -3.47 -4.13
N VAL A 53 -11.63 -3.25 -4.66
CA VAL A 53 -11.08 -1.90 -4.82
C VAL A 53 -11.92 -1.07 -5.79
N ASP A 54 -12.39 -1.66 -6.88
CA ASP A 54 -13.26 -1.01 -7.88
C ASP A 54 -14.55 -0.47 -7.22
N SER A 55 -15.18 -1.24 -6.33
CA SER A 55 -16.39 -0.81 -5.61
C SER A 55 -16.19 0.34 -4.61
N LEU A 56 -14.96 0.59 -4.13
CA LEU A 56 -14.71 1.64 -3.12
C LEU A 56 -14.81 3.06 -3.70
N CYS A 57 -14.79 3.20 -5.03
CA CYS A 57 -14.85 4.48 -5.71
C CYS A 57 -16.24 4.85 -6.24
N GLU A 58 -17.27 4.09 -5.90
CA GLU A 58 -18.68 4.46 -6.10
C GLU A 58 -19.10 5.48 -5.04
N TRP A 59 -18.54 6.68 -5.12
CA TRP A 59 -18.95 7.81 -4.29
C TRP A 59 -20.22 8.41 -4.91
N GLU A 60 -21.38 8.26 -4.25
CA GLU A 60 -22.56 9.12 -4.49
C GLU A 60 -22.34 10.55 -3.98
#